data_AF-A0A821QZK6-F1
#
_entry.id   AF-A0A821QZK6-F1
#
_cell.length_a   1.000
_cell.length_b   1.000
_cell.length_c   1.000
_cell.angle_alpha   90.00
_cell.angle_beta   90.00
_cell.angle_gamma   90.00
#
_symmetry.space_group_name_H-M   'P 1'
#
loop_
_entity.id
_entity.type
_entity.pdbx_description
1 polymer ?
#
loop_
_entity_poly.entity_id
_entity_poly.type
_entity_poly.pdbx_seq_one_letter_code
_entity_poly.pdbx_strand_id
1 'polypeptide(L)'
;ERPRGIEKRIVVELIRNASRLILEGFSLPVKPLENLAPDGQLFVEMCEKDKEFCALVTERLPNRMFTCLEIWVEDFVHEERQWKLGGFMDNNKTISCAFNHTLLDQLRTKYGI
;
A
#
# COMPACT_ATOMS: atom_id res chain seq x y z
N GLU A 1 -40.02 -18.51 -2.83
CA GLU A 1 -39.69 -18.59 -1.39
C GLU A 1 -38.77 -17.42 -1.03
N ARG A 2 -38.96 -16.74 0.12
CA ARG A 2 -37.99 -15.73 0.56
C ARG A 2 -36.69 -16.44 0.98
N PRO A 3 -35.50 -15.91 0.66
CA PRO A 3 -34.26 -16.47 1.17
C PRO A 3 -34.35 -16.55 2.70
N ARG A 4 -34.08 -17.72 3.27
CA ARG A 4 -34.00 -17.85 4.73
C ARG A 4 -32.90 -16.90 5.20
N GLY A 5 -33.24 -16.00 6.13
CA GLY A 5 -32.27 -15.07 6.70
C GLY A 5 -31.12 -15.80 7.40
N ILE A 6 -30.00 -15.11 7.61
CA ILE A 6 -28.85 -15.66 8.34
C ILE A 6 -29.27 -15.93 9.79
N GLU A 7 -28.92 -17.09 10.34
CA GLU A 7 -29.23 -17.43 11.72
C GLU A 7 -28.63 -16.40 12.69
N LYS A 8 -29.49 -15.73 13.46
CA LYS A 8 -29.10 -14.69 14.43
C LYS A 8 -27.99 -15.15 15.37
N ARG A 9 -28.02 -16.42 15.79
CA ARG A 9 -26.99 -16.99 16.69
C ARG A 9 -25.61 -16.97 16.04
N ILE A 10 -25.52 -17.38 14.78
CA ILE A 10 -24.27 -17.40 14.01
C ILE A 10 -23.71 -15.98 13.84
N VAL A 11 -24.57 -15.00 13.53
CA VAL A 11 -24.14 -13.59 13.38
C VAL A 11 -23.54 -13.06 14.69
N VAL A 12 -24.20 -13.29 15.82
CA VAL A 12 -23.73 -12.83 17.13
C VAL A 12 -22.39 -13.49 17.49
N GLU A 13 -22.21 -14.77 17.16
CA GLU A 13 -20.95 -15.49 17.37
C GLU A 13 -19.82 -14.92 16.52
N LEU A 14 -20.07 -14.65 15.23
CA LEU A 14 -19.09 -14.04 14.33
C LEU A 14 -18.66 -12.65 14.80
N ILE A 15 -19.59 -11.82 15.28
CA ILE A 15 -19.27 -10.49 15.83
C ILE A 15 -18.37 -10.62 17.06
N ARG A 16 -18.69 -11.53 18.00
CA ARG A 16 -17.86 -11.75 19.19
C ARG A 16 -16.45 -12.23 18.82
N ASN A 17 -16.35 -13.14 17.85
CA ASN A 17 -15.05 -13.60 17.35
C ASN A 17 -14.26 -12.47 16.69
N ALA A 18 -14.90 -11.61 15.90
CA ALA A 18 -14.25 -10.44 15.32
C ALA A 18 -13.76 -9.47 16.41
N SER A 19 -14.59 -9.16 17.42
CA SER A 19 -14.16 -8.33 18.56
C SER A 19 -12.96 -8.92 19.29
N ARG A 20 -12.95 -10.25 19.50
CA ARG A 20 -11.83 -10.94 20.12
C ARG A 20 -10.55 -10.83 19.28
N LEU A 21 -10.64 -11.07 17.97
CA LEU A 21 -9.49 -10.93 17.06
C LEU A 21 -8.93 -9.50 17.01
N ILE A 22 -9.78 -8.49 17.19
CA ILE A 22 -9.34 -7.09 17.29
C ILE A 22 -8.61 -6.83 18.60
N LEU A 23 -9.15 -7.32 19.73
CA LEU A 23 -8.60 -7.05 21.06
C LEU A 23 -7.35 -7.87 21.38
N GLU A 24 -7.35 -9.16 21.04
CA GLU A 24 -6.27 -10.10 21.34
C GLU A 24 -5.26 -10.17 20.19
N GLY A 25 -5.58 -9.58 19.04
CA GLY A 25 -4.85 -9.76 17.81
C GLY A 25 -5.11 -11.13 17.18
N PHE A 26 -4.42 -11.39 16.08
CA PHE A 26 -4.41 -12.69 15.42
C PHE A 26 -3.03 -12.96 14.86
N SER A 27 -2.61 -14.23 14.84
CA SER A 27 -1.37 -14.60 14.19
C SER A 27 -1.54 -14.50 12.69
N LEU A 28 -0.64 -13.78 12.03
CA LEU A 28 -0.48 -13.90 10.59
C LEU A 28 0.20 -15.24 10.31
N PRO A 29 -0.32 -16.03 9.36
CA PRO A 29 0.19 -17.37 9.08
C PRO A 29 1.63 -17.35 8.53
N VAL A 30 2.08 -16.18 8.07
CA VAL A 30 3.43 -15.92 7.56
C VAL A 30 3.91 -14.57 8.09
N LYS A 31 5.22 -14.42 8.28
CA LYS A 31 5.79 -13.12 8.64
C LYS A 31 5.64 -12.17 7.45
N PRO A 32 5.12 -10.95 7.64
CA PRO A 32 4.79 -10.03 6.54
C PRO A 32 5.92 -9.80 5.54
N LEU A 33 7.17 -9.66 6.01
CA LEU A 33 8.33 -9.40 5.15
C LEU A 33 8.86 -10.64 4.42
N GLU A 34 8.49 -11.84 4.86
CA GLU A 34 8.99 -13.10 4.29
C GLU A 34 8.10 -13.64 3.15
N ASN A 35 6.91 -13.05 2.94
CA ASN A 35 5.95 -13.50 1.92
C ASN A 35 5.48 -12.35 1.01
N LEU A 36 6.39 -11.42 0.69
CA LEU A 36 6.11 -10.35 -0.26
C LEU A 36 6.40 -10.81 -1.69
N ALA A 37 5.54 -10.43 -2.62
CA ALA A 37 5.83 -10.48 -4.05
C ALA A 37 7.02 -9.55 -4.39
N PRO A 38 7.70 -9.74 -5.55
CA PRO A 38 8.84 -8.91 -5.94
C PRO A 38 8.58 -7.40 -5.83
N ASP A 39 7.42 -6.92 -6.26
CA ASP A 39 7.00 -5.52 -6.16
C ASP A 39 6.96 -5.03 -4.71
N GLY A 40 6.45 -5.86 -3.80
CA GLY A 40 6.41 -5.56 -2.38
C GLY A 40 7.81 -5.54 -1.74
N GLN A 41 8.69 -6.46 -2.16
CA GLN A 41 10.09 -6.47 -1.70
C GLN A 41 10.84 -5.22 -2.17
N LEU A 42 10.65 -4.85 -3.44
CA LEU A 42 11.17 -3.61 -4.02
C LEU A 42 10.67 -2.39 -3.25
N PHE A 43 9.38 -2.31 -2.97
CA PHE A 43 8.78 -1.19 -2.26
C PHE A 43 9.34 -1.03 -0.84
N VAL A 44 9.48 -2.14 -0.11
CA VAL A 44 10.10 -2.13 1.23
C VAL A 44 11.54 -1.64 1.16
N GLU A 45 12.36 -2.17 0.25
CA GLU A 45 13.75 -1.75 0.10
C GLU A 45 13.88 -0.28 -0.35
N MET A 46 12.94 0.19 -1.17
CA MET A 46 12.85 1.61 -1.53
C MET A 46 12.62 2.46 -0.27
N CYS A 47 11.65 2.11 0.57
CA CYS A 47 11.36 2.80 1.85
C CYS A 47 12.58 2.78 2.79
N GLU A 48 13.33 1.68 2.81
CA GLU A 48 14.52 1.54 3.64
C GLU A 48 15.65 2.47 3.20
N LYS A 49 15.86 2.60 1.88
CA LYS A 49 16.97 3.36 1.29
C LYS A 49 16.65 4.82 1.02
N ASP A 50 15.41 5.15 0.67
CA ASP A 50 14.92 6.50 0.42
C ASP A 50 13.93 6.89 1.53
N LYS A 51 14.46 7.56 2.56
CA LYS A 51 13.66 7.99 3.72
C LYS A 51 12.61 9.05 3.36
N GLU A 52 12.87 9.87 2.36
CA GLU A 52 11.92 10.88 1.91
C GLU A 52 10.72 10.23 1.22
N PHE A 53 10.98 9.26 0.33
CA PHE A 53 9.94 8.41 -0.25
C PHE A 53 9.16 7.68 0.85
N CYS A 54 9.85 7.10 1.83
CA CYS A 54 9.21 6.36 2.91
C CYS A 54 8.23 7.24 3.70
N ALA A 55 8.66 8.45 4.07
CA ALA A 55 7.78 9.41 4.72
C ALA A 55 6.64 9.88 3.79
N LEU A 56 6.89 10.00 2.49
CA LEU A 56 5.89 10.42 1.51
C LEU A 56 4.70 9.45 1.44
N VAL A 57 4.98 8.14 1.49
CA VAL A 57 3.97 7.08 1.32
C VAL A 57 3.37 6.57 2.63
N THR A 58 3.94 6.94 3.79
CA THR A 58 3.47 6.43 5.10
C THR A 58 2.96 7.51 6.06
N GLU A 59 3.42 8.76 5.94
CA GLU A 59 3.08 9.81 6.91
C GLU A 59 1.95 10.71 6.42
N ARG A 60 0.87 10.76 7.21
CA ARG A 60 -0.22 11.71 6.97
C ARG A 60 0.10 13.06 7.61
N LEU A 61 0.58 14.00 6.80
CA LEU A 61 0.87 15.37 7.22
C LEU A 61 -0.22 16.35 6.76
N PRO A 62 -0.62 17.35 7.59
CA PRO A 62 -1.70 18.30 7.25
C PRO A 62 -1.49 19.07 5.93
N ASN A 63 -0.24 19.28 5.53
CA ASN A 63 0.13 20.08 4.37
C ASN A 63 0.66 19.25 3.19
N ARG A 64 0.61 17.90 3.24
CA ARG A 64 0.98 17.06 2.11
C ARG A 64 -0.26 16.63 1.33
N MET A 65 -0.16 16.67 0.00
CA MET A 65 -1.20 16.10 -0.85
C MET A 65 -1.30 14.60 -0.60
N PHE A 66 -2.53 14.12 -0.45
CA PHE A 66 -2.83 12.71 -0.19
C PHE A 66 -2.52 11.79 -1.38
N THR A 67 -2.30 12.37 -2.57
CA THR A 67 -2.08 11.66 -3.84
C THR A 67 -0.86 10.74 -3.86
N CYS A 68 0.14 10.99 -3.01
CA CYS A 68 1.32 10.12 -2.89
C CYS A 68 1.18 9.08 -1.76
N LEU A 69 0.14 9.20 -0.92
CA LEU A 69 -0.13 8.30 0.20
C LEU A 69 -1.24 7.29 -0.15
N GLU A 70 -2.15 7.65 -1.05
CA GLU A 70 -3.10 6.73 -1.68
C GLU A 70 -2.43 6.02 -2.88
N ILE A 71 -1.65 4.99 -2.57
CA ILE A 71 -0.81 4.28 -3.52
C ILE A 71 -1.29 2.84 -3.74
N TRP A 72 -1.37 2.45 -5.01
CA TRP A 72 -1.20 1.06 -5.42
C TRP A 72 0.29 0.84 -5.69
N VAL A 73 0.90 -0.19 -5.09
CA VAL A 73 2.35 -0.40 -5.16
C VAL A 73 2.80 -0.52 -6.62
N GLU A 74 1.97 -1.15 -7.45
CA GLU A 74 2.17 -1.33 -8.88
C GLU A 74 2.27 0.00 -9.64
N ASP A 75 1.47 1.02 -9.27
CA ASP A 75 1.54 2.34 -9.90
C ASP A 75 2.90 3.00 -9.64
N PHE A 76 3.48 2.82 -8.46
CA PHE A 76 4.83 3.29 -8.18
C PHE A 76 5.88 2.42 -8.89
N VAL A 77 5.75 1.10 -8.75
CA VAL A 77 6.69 0.12 -9.30
C VAL A 77 6.78 0.24 -10.81
N HIS A 78 5.73 0.66 -11.52
CA HIS A 78 5.77 0.86 -12.98
C HIS A 78 5.79 2.33 -13.40
N GLU A 79 5.98 3.26 -12.45
CA GLU A 79 5.99 4.70 -12.70
C GLU A 79 4.75 5.14 -13.48
N GLU A 80 3.56 4.83 -12.98
CA GLU A 80 2.31 5.29 -13.54
C GLU A 80 1.84 6.60 -12.88
N ARG A 81 1.09 7.41 -13.66
CA ARG A 81 0.45 8.65 -13.18
C ARG A 81 1.42 9.59 -12.43
N GLN A 82 1.17 9.86 -11.14
CA GLN A 82 1.94 10.78 -10.29
C GLN A 82 3.37 10.32 -10.02
N TRP A 83 3.67 9.05 -10.31
CA TRP A 83 4.99 8.45 -10.16
C TRP A 83 5.84 8.59 -11.43
N LYS A 84 5.27 9.07 -12.55
CA LYS A 84 6.05 9.37 -13.77
C LYS A 84 7.03 10.50 -13.54
N LEU A 85 8.13 10.47 -14.29
CA LEU A 85 8.99 11.64 -14.43
C LEU A 85 8.16 12.81 -14.97
N GLY A 86 8.07 13.89 -14.20
CA GLY A 86 7.23 15.06 -14.53
C GLY A 86 5.74 14.93 -14.14
N GLY A 87 5.33 13.82 -13.53
CA GLY A 87 3.98 13.60 -13.01
C GLY A 87 2.90 13.43 -14.08
N PHE A 88 1.65 13.61 -13.67
CA PHE A 88 0.50 13.60 -14.58
C PHE A 88 -0.32 14.88 -14.46
N MET A 89 -1.01 15.24 -15.54
CA MET A 89 -1.89 16.41 -15.57
C MET A 89 -3.29 16.01 -15.10
N ASP A 90 -3.80 16.70 -14.08
CA ASP A 90 -5.19 16.63 -13.64
C ASP A 90 -5.73 18.04 -13.41
N ASN A 91 -6.87 18.38 -14.02
CA ASN A 91 -7.51 19.69 -13.89
C ASN A 91 -6.55 20.89 -14.08
N ASN A 92 -5.71 20.86 -15.11
CA ASN A 92 -4.66 21.85 -15.42
C ASN A 92 -3.57 22.02 -14.32
N LYS A 93 -3.44 21.05 -13.41
CA LYS A 93 -2.36 20.99 -12.42
C LYS A 93 -1.54 19.73 -12.65
N THR A 94 -0.22 19.88 -12.58
CA THR A 94 0.69 18.74 -12.56
C THR A 94 0.72 18.15 -11.15
N ILE A 95 0.40 16.87 -11.04
CA ILE A 95 0.51 16.10 -9.80
C ILE A 95 1.70 15.16 -9.95
N SER A 96 2.67 15.31 -9.06
CA SER A 96 3.91 14.52 -9.06
C SER A 96 4.30 14.15 -7.63
N CYS A 97 4.81 12.94 -7.47
CA CYS A 97 5.39 12.45 -6.22
C CYS A 97 6.91 12.37 -6.38
N ALA A 98 7.65 13.01 -5.47
CA ALA A 98 9.10 13.04 -5.53
C ALA A 98 9.70 11.80 -4.87
N PHE A 99 10.58 11.10 -5.59
CA PHE A 99 11.36 9.97 -5.09
C PHE A 99 12.58 9.74 -5.98
N ASN A 100 13.48 8.86 -5.55
CA ASN A 100 14.67 8.52 -6.33
C ASN A 100 14.37 7.53 -7.47
N HIS A 101 14.08 8.05 -8.67
CA HIS A 101 13.84 7.26 -9.88
C HIS A 101 15.02 6.34 -10.26
N THR A 102 16.27 6.80 -10.08
CA THR A 102 17.47 6.00 -10.36
C THR A 102 17.55 4.78 -9.43
N LEU A 103 17.19 4.96 -8.16
CA LEU A 103 17.14 3.85 -7.21
C LEU A 103 16.04 2.86 -7.59
N LEU A 104 14.86 3.34 -7.99
CA LEU A 104 13.78 2.47 -8.45
C LEU A 104 14.22 1.60 -9.63
N ASP A 105 14.87 2.18 -10.64
CA ASP A 105 15.37 1.44 -11.82
C ASP A 105 16.38 0.34 -11.44
N GLN A 106 17.30 0.64 -10.51
CA GLN A 106 18.25 -0.34 -9.96
C GLN A 106 17.52 -1.48 -9.24
N LEU A 107 16.48 -1.17 -8.46
CA LEU A 107 15.72 -2.18 -7.73
C LEU A 107 14.84 -3.02 -8.66
N ARG A 108 14.22 -2.44 -9.71
CA ARG A 108 13.50 -3.20 -10.74
C ARG A 108 14.38 -4.27 -11.37
N THR A 109 15.59 -3.86 -11.78
CA THR A 109 16.60 -4.78 -12.31
C THR A 109 16.95 -5.89 -11.31
N LYS A 110 17.12 -5.55 -10.02
CA LYS A 110 17.41 -6.51 -8.96
C LYS A 110 16.29 -7.54 -8.77
N TYR A 111 15.03 -7.13 -8.84
CA TYR A 111 13.86 -7.97 -8.59
C TYR A 111 13.26 -8.60 -9.84
N GLY A 112 13.80 -8.30 -11.03
CA GLY A 112 13.35 -8.86 -12.31
C GLY A 112 12.02 -8.30 -12.79
N ILE A 113 11.76 -7.02 -12.48
CA ILE A 113 10.57 -6.25 -12.87
C ILE A 113 10.90 -5.38 -14.08
#